data_AF-A0A2S9G868-F1
#
_entry.id   AF-A0A2S9G868-F1
#
_cell.length_a   1.000
_cell.length_b   1.000
_cell.length_c   1.000
_cell.angle_alpha   90.00
_cell.angle_beta   90.00
_cell.angle_gamma   90.00
#
_symmetry.space_group_name_H-M   'P 1'
#
loop_
_entity.id
_entity.type
_entity.pdbx_description
1 polymer ?
#
loop_
_entity_poly.entity_id
_entity_poly.type
_entity_poly.pdbx_seq_one_letter_code
_entity_poly.pdbx_strand_id
1 'polypeptide(L)'
;IVYGPWGCGLCMNCRQGMENYCQAPGKPIPGGLGGTDGGMAEVLLVPATRYLIPLGGLDPREAAPLTDAGLTSYHAVKRSVHLLG
;
A
#
# COMPACT_ATOMS: atom_id res chain seq x y z
N ILE A 1 -2.02 10.15 0.60
CA ILE A 1 -2.45 8.99 -0.20
C ILE A 1 -2.55 7.75 0.66
N VAL A 2 -3.43 6.82 0.31
CA VAL A 2 -3.68 5.59 1.06
C VAL A 2 -2.77 4.47 0.55
N TYR A 3 -1.94 3.91 1.42
CA TYR A 3 -1.18 2.69 1.15
C TYR A 3 -2.12 1.48 1.24
N GLY A 4 -2.26 0.68 0.18
CA GLY A 4 -3.25 -0.39 0.09
C GLY A 4 -2.93 -1.72 0.80
N PRO A 5 -1.67 -2.18 0.87
CA PRO A 5 -1.33 -3.42 1.58
C PRO A 5 -1.42 -3.30 3.10
N TRP A 6 -2.50 -3.77 3.70
CA TRP A 6 -2.72 -3.69 5.15
C TRP A 6 -2.35 -4.99 5.84
N GLY A 7 -1.13 -5.05 6.37
CA GLY A 7 -0.64 -6.20 7.15
C GLY A 7 -1.11 -6.18 8.61
N CYS A 8 -0.91 -7.31 9.31
CA CYS A 8 -1.26 -7.42 10.74
C CYS A 8 -0.42 -6.51 11.66
N GLY A 9 0.68 -5.92 11.19
CA GLY A 9 1.58 -5.09 11.98
C GLY A 9 2.47 -5.86 12.98
N LEU A 10 2.25 -7.18 13.14
CA LEU A 10 2.88 -7.98 14.20
C LEU A 10 3.88 -9.02 13.69
N CYS A 11 3.66 -9.59 12.50
CA CYS A 11 4.53 -10.64 11.96
C CYS A 11 5.88 -10.07 11.51
N MET A 12 6.88 -10.95 11.32
CA MET A 12 8.24 -10.55 10.94
C MET A 12 8.26 -9.67 9.68
N ASN A 13 7.47 -10.02 8.67
CA ASN A 13 7.37 -9.24 7.43
C ASN A 13 6.80 -7.83 7.70
N CYS A 14 5.71 -7.73 8.45
CA CYS A 14 5.12 -6.42 8.80
C CYS A 14 6.11 -5.55 9.61
N ARG A 15 6.84 -6.15 10.56
CA ARG A 15 7.86 -5.44 11.35
C ARG A 15 9.05 -4.93 10.53
N GLN A 16 9.26 -5.50 9.34
CA GLN A 16 10.26 -5.05 8.38
C GLN A 16 9.68 -4.11 7.31
N GLY A 17 8.42 -3.68 7.44
CA GLY A 17 7.74 -2.86 6.44
C GLY A 17 7.32 -3.62 5.18
N MET A 18 7.40 -4.95 5.19
CA MET A 18 6.97 -5.84 4.10
C MET A 18 5.53 -6.31 4.33
N GLU A 19 4.61 -5.38 4.59
CA GLU A 19 3.20 -5.69 4.86
C GLU A 19 2.50 -6.37 3.67
N ASN A 20 2.96 -6.11 2.44
CA ASN A 20 2.54 -6.80 1.22
C ASN A 20 2.89 -8.31 1.21
N TYR A 21 3.77 -8.77 2.10
CA TYR A 21 4.10 -10.18 2.32
C TYR A 21 3.59 -10.68 3.68
N CYS A 22 2.59 -10.02 4.27
CA CYS A 22 2.02 -10.49 5.53
C CYS A 22 1.54 -11.95 5.41
N GLN A 23 1.91 -12.79 6.37
CA GLN A 23 1.53 -14.21 6.43
C GLN A 23 0.13 -14.44 7.03
N ALA A 24 -0.37 -13.43 7.74
CA ALA A 24 -1.69 -13.41 8.32
C ALA A 24 -2.28 -12.01 8.10
N PRO A 25 -2.46 -11.58 6.83
CA PRO A 25 -3.33 -10.43 6.59
C PRO A 25 -4.67 -10.83 7.23
N GLY A 26 -5.31 -9.95 7.99
CA GLY A 26 -6.54 -10.32 8.68
C GLY A 26 -7.63 -10.81 7.70
N LYS A 27 -8.86 -10.98 8.21
CA LYS A 27 -10.01 -11.05 7.30
C LYS A 27 -9.94 -9.87 6.30
N PRO A 28 -10.44 -10.01 5.06
CA PRO A 28 -10.54 -8.88 4.13
C PRO A 28 -11.14 -7.69 4.87
N ILE A 29 -10.32 -6.68 5.14
CA ILE A 29 -10.75 -5.50 5.89
C ILE A 29 -11.44 -4.60 4.85
N PRO A 30 -12.58 -3.96 5.18
CA PRO A 30 -13.11 -2.87 4.39
C PRO A 30 -12.02 -1.83 4.10
N GLY A 31 -11.73 -1.59 2.82
CA GLY A 31 -10.63 -0.77 2.30
C GLY A 31 -9.47 -1.63 1.78
N GLY A 32 -8.29 -1.01 1.67
CA GLY A 32 -7.06 -1.68 1.24
C GLY A 32 -7.09 -2.27 -0.18
N LEU A 33 -6.02 -2.94 -0.57
CA LEU A 33 -5.94 -3.64 -1.85
C LEU A 33 -6.67 -5.00 -1.75
N GLY A 34 -7.72 -5.20 -2.55
CA GLY A 34 -8.47 -6.47 -2.61
C GLY A 34 -9.56 -6.66 -1.54
N GLY A 35 -9.90 -5.62 -0.76
CA GLY A 35 -11.02 -5.61 0.19
C GLY A 35 -12.34 -5.09 -0.38
N THR A 36 -13.35 -4.90 0.48
CA THR A 36 -14.62 -4.21 0.15
C THR A 36 -14.50 -2.72 0.45
N ASP A 37 -15.50 -1.87 0.13
CA ASP A 37 -15.53 -0.47 0.60
C ASP A 37 -14.28 0.37 0.23
N GLY A 38 -13.79 0.16 -1.01
CA GLY A 38 -12.59 0.81 -1.55
C GLY A 38 -12.82 2.22 -2.09
N GLY A 39 -11.83 2.74 -2.84
CA GLY A 39 -11.78 4.16 -3.26
C GLY A 39 -12.79 4.58 -4.33
N MET A 40 -13.66 3.69 -4.82
CA MET A 40 -14.76 4.00 -5.72
C MET A 40 -15.97 4.55 -4.95
N ALA A 41 -15.72 5.53 -4.08
CA ALA A 41 -16.69 6.17 -3.21
C ALA A 41 -16.19 7.58 -2.86
N GLU A 42 -17.08 8.47 -2.41
CA GLU A 42 -16.71 9.84 -1.99
C GLU A 42 -15.79 9.85 -0.75
N VAL A 43 -15.87 8.79 0.06
CA VAL A 43 -15.11 8.62 1.29
C VAL A 43 -14.61 7.20 1.43
N LEU A 44 -13.48 7.02 2.10
CA LEU A 44 -12.89 5.72 2.42
C LEU A 44 -12.46 5.70 3.89
N LEU A 45 -12.85 4.66 4.63
CA LEU A 45 -12.39 4.45 5.99
C LEU A 45 -10.98 3.87 5.99
N VAL A 46 -10.03 4.59 6.62
CA VAL A 46 -8.66 4.11 6.82
C VAL A 46 -8.49 3.76 8.30
N PRO A 47 -8.19 2.49 8.65
CA PRO A 47 -8.26 2.03 10.04
C PRO A 47 -7.13 2.56 10.94
N ALA A 48 -6.05 3.09 10.35
CA ALA A 48 -4.95 3.68 11.11
C ALA A 48 -4.15 4.67 10.24
N THR A 49 -3.60 5.69 10.88
CA THR A 49 -2.78 6.73 10.22
C THR A 49 -1.50 6.18 9.57
N ARG A 50 -1.00 5.01 9.99
CA ARG A 50 0.15 4.34 9.36
C ARG A 50 -0.07 3.99 7.88
N TYR A 51 -1.32 3.90 7.45
CA TYR A 51 -1.70 3.65 6.06
C TYR A 51 -1.88 4.92 5.24
N LEU A 52 -1.54 6.08 5.82
CA LEU A 52 -1.61 7.38 5.16
C LEU A 52 -0.20 7.94 4.98
N ILE A 53 0.12 8.28 3.73
CA ILE A 53 1.36 8.96 3.35
C ILE A 53 1.01 10.40 2.98
N PRO A 54 1.67 11.43 3.54
CA PRO A 54 1.44 12.83 3.15
C PRO A 54 1.73 13.04 1.66
N LEU A 55 0.85 13.77 0.96
CA LEU A 55 1.02 14.06 -0.47
C LEU A 55 2.02 15.20 -0.74
N GLY A 56 2.28 16.06 0.24
CA GLY A 56 3.01 17.31 -0.01
C GLY A 56 2.28 18.15 -1.05
N GLY A 57 2.95 18.43 -2.17
CA GLY A 57 2.38 19.18 -3.30
C GLY A 57 1.85 18.33 -4.47
N LEU A 58 1.82 17.00 -4.34
CA LEU A 58 1.33 16.13 -5.42
C LEU A 58 -0.20 16.21 -5.57
N ASP A 59 -0.68 16.27 -6.81
CA ASP A 59 -2.11 16.13 -7.11
C ASP A 59 -2.59 14.73 -6.70
N PRO A 60 -3.65 14.60 -5.88
CA PRO A 60 -4.22 13.30 -5.51
C PRO A 60 -4.57 12.40 -6.71
N ARG A 61 -4.99 12.97 -7.85
CA ARG A 61 -5.34 12.23 -9.08
C ARG A 61 -4.11 11.55 -9.67
N GLU A 62 -3.02 12.29 -9.77
CA GLU A 62 -1.74 11.78 -10.27
C GLU A 62 -1.07 10.84 -9.27
N ALA A 63 -1.28 11.08 -7.97
CA ALA A 63 -0.72 10.24 -6.92
C ALA A 63 -1.43 8.90 -6.82
N ALA A 64 -2.74 8.81 -7.08
CA ALA A 64 -3.56 7.62 -6.82
C ALA A 64 -2.96 6.31 -7.37
N PRO A 65 -2.41 6.24 -8.61
CA PRO A 65 -1.81 5.01 -9.13
C PRO A 65 -0.49 4.61 -8.45
N LEU A 66 0.18 5.53 -7.74
CA LEU A 66 1.51 5.29 -7.17
C LEU A 66 1.49 4.20 -6.09
N THR A 67 0.40 4.05 -5.34
CA THR A 67 0.31 3.11 -4.22
C THR A 67 0.00 1.66 -4.62
N ASP A 68 -0.19 1.40 -5.91
CA ASP A 68 -0.37 0.05 -6.45
C ASP A 68 0.56 -0.19 -7.64
N ALA A 69 0.25 0.40 -8.80
CA ALA A 69 1.06 0.29 -10.00
C ALA A 69 2.48 0.84 -9.79
N GLY A 70 2.59 2.04 -9.21
CA GLY A 70 3.89 2.67 -8.95
C GLY A 70 4.78 1.85 -8.00
N LEU A 71 4.22 1.39 -6.86
CA LEU A 71 4.94 0.54 -5.92
C LEU A 71 5.33 -0.81 -6.51
N THR A 72 4.47 -1.42 -7.32
CA THR A 72 4.76 -2.68 -8.01
C THR A 72 5.94 -2.53 -8.97
N SER A 73 5.91 -1.50 -9.83
CA SER A 73 7.02 -1.20 -10.73
C SER A 73 8.31 -0.86 -9.98
N TYR A 74 8.23 -0.02 -8.95
CA TYR A 74 9.38 0.32 -8.10
C TYR A 74 9.98 -0.92 -7.44
N HIS A 75 9.15 -1.82 -6.91
CA HIS A 75 9.59 -3.08 -6.30
C HIS A 75 10.35 -3.96 -7.31
N ALA A 76 9.81 -4.11 -8.52
CA ALA A 76 10.45 -4.87 -9.59
C ALA A 76 11.81 -4.27 -9.97
N VAL A 77 11.88 -2.96 -10.22
CA VAL A 77 13.13 -2.26 -10.57
C VAL A 77 14.13 -2.37 -9.42
N LYS A 78 13.74 -2.06 -8.19
CA LYS A 78 14.63 -2.07 -7.02
C LYS A 78 15.30 -3.43 -6.81
N ARG A 79 14.56 -4.53 -7.02
CA ARG A 79 15.11 -5.89 -6.90
C ARG A 79 16.07 -6.24 -8.04
N SER A 80 15.84 -5.66 -9.21
CA SER A 80 16.62 -5.91 -10.41
C SER A 80 17.75 -4.90 -10.63
N VAL A 81 17.99 -3.95 -9.71
CA VAL A 81 19.05 -2.92 -9.86
C VAL A 81 20.40 -3.53 -10.22
N HIS A 82 20.77 -4.65 -9.61
CA HIS A 82 22.02 -5.38 -9.88
C HIS A 82 22.15 -5.94 -11.32
N LEU A 83 21.07 -5.92 -12.10
CA LEU A 83 21.03 -6.34 -13.51
C LEU A 83 21.07 -5.14 -14.46
N LEU A 84 20.98 -3.90 -13.96
CA LEU A 84 20.80 -2.69 -14.77
C LEU A 84 22.12 -1.92 -15.05
N GLY A 85 23.27 -2.42 -14.59
CA GLY A 85 24.60 -1.82 -14.79
C GLY A 85 25.25 -1.43 -13.48
#